data_AF-C0IPA0-F1
#
_entry.id   AF-C0IPA0-F1
#
_cell.length_a   1.000
_cell.length_b   1.000
_cell.length_c   1.000
_cell.angle_alpha   90.00
_cell.angle_beta   90.00
_cell.angle_gamma   90.00
#
_symmetry.space_group_name_H-M   'P 1'
#
loop_
_entity.id
_entity.type
_entity.pdbx_description
1 polymer ?
#
loop_
_entity_poly.entity_id
_entity_poly.type
_entity_poly.pdbx_seq_one_letter_code
_entity_poly.pdbx_strand_id
1 'polypeptide(L)'
;FSSWLPAAMAAPTPVSALVHSSTLVTAGVYLLIRFNNLLLDMFFLKLLLLLSGLTMFMAGISANYEFDLKKIIALSTLSQLGLMMSILSMGFPDLAFFHLLTHAMFKALLFMCAGVIIHMMSDNQDIRLMGGISLYIPLTSLCMNISNLALCGIPFLAGFYSKDLILEMLMLSNLNMMIFFLFYFSTGLTMFYTIRLLMYLMVNDYNLLSIYNLYDEDYIMLKSMFILLMMSVITGSMLSWFIFSYPYMIYLPLNLKLMVLYVSFMGLLMGYLISNMKIYSLNKFYKTYELSLFLCMMWFMPNLSTYGLNYGFLIYGQYLLK
;
A
#
# COMPACT_ATOMS: atom_id res chain seq x y z
N PHE A 1 -1.91 14.27 -8.76
CA PHE A 1 -0.60 13.76 -9.21
C PHE A 1 -0.27 12.36 -8.64
N SER A 2 -1.21 11.41 -8.68
CA SER A 2 -0.96 10.03 -8.20
C SER A 2 -0.52 9.06 -9.30
N SER A 3 -0.77 9.40 -10.57
CA SER A 3 -0.57 8.54 -11.74
C SER A 3 0.89 8.17 -12.03
N TRP A 4 1.85 8.99 -11.62
CA TRP A 4 3.28 8.75 -11.91
C TRP A 4 3.86 7.58 -11.10
N LEU A 5 3.35 7.30 -9.90
CA LEU A 5 3.95 6.32 -8.99
C LEU A 5 3.79 4.88 -9.53
N PRO A 6 2.60 4.44 -10.00
CA PRO A 6 2.48 3.15 -10.69
C PRO A 6 3.27 3.07 -12.00
N ALA A 7 3.38 4.19 -12.73
CA ALA A 7 4.17 4.25 -13.96
C ALA A 7 5.68 4.12 -13.70
N ALA A 8 6.17 4.63 -12.56
CA ALA A 8 7.57 4.53 -12.15
C ALA A 8 8.03 3.08 -11.89
N MET A 9 7.10 2.13 -11.77
CA MET A 9 7.41 0.71 -11.56
C MET A 9 8.00 0.01 -12.78
N ALA A 10 8.18 0.71 -13.90
CA ALA A 10 9.04 0.27 -15.00
C ALA A 10 10.53 0.20 -14.58
N ALA A 11 10.93 0.95 -13.56
CA ALA A 11 12.29 0.95 -13.02
C ALA A 11 12.68 -0.44 -12.43
N PRO A 12 14.00 -0.72 -12.32
CA PRO A 12 14.49 -1.95 -11.73
C PRO A 12 14.08 -2.05 -10.25
N THR A 13 13.94 -3.29 -9.77
CA THR A 13 13.36 -3.57 -8.44
C THR A 13 14.13 -2.94 -7.27
N PRO A 14 15.48 -2.84 -7.25
CA PRO A 14 16.19 -2.17 -6.16
C PRO A 14 15.90 -0.66 -6.10
N VAL A 15 15.73 -0.01 -7.25
CA VAL A 15 15.35 1.41 -7.34
C VAL A 15 13.92 1.60 -6.83
N SER A 16 13.00 0.71 -7.19
CA SER A 16 11.63 0.76 -6.65
C SER A 16 11.60 0.55 -5.13
N ALA A 17 12.44 -0.35 -4.61
CA ALA A 17 12.55 -0.59 -3.17
C ALA A 17 13.07 0.64 -2.43
N LEU A 18 14.14 1.28 -2.90
CA LEU A 18 14.73 2.42 -2.21
C LEU A 18 13.93 3.71 -2.50
N VAL A 19 13.91 4.13 -3.76
CA VAL A 19 13.46 5.47 -4.17
C VAL A 19 11.95 5.60 -4.05
N HIS A 20 11.21 4.68 -4.65
CA HIS A 20 9.76 4.83 -4.80
C HIS A 20 8.94 4.29 -3.63
N SER A 21 9.57 3.58 -2.67
CA SER A 21 8.88 3.09 -1.49
C SER A 21 9.22 3.84 -0.20
N SER A 22 10.49 4.24 -0.02
CA SER A 22 11.01 4.65 1.28
C SER A 22 11.54 6.08 1.35
N THR A 23 12.12 6.63 0.27
CA THR A 23 12.84 7.92 0.32
C THR A 23 12.19 9.05 -0.46
N LEU A 24 11.90 8.88 -1.75
CA LEU A 24 11.44 10.00 -2.60
C LEU A 24 10.01 10.39 -2.26
N VAL A 25 9.13 9.40 -2.11
CA VAL A 25 7.70 9.66 -1.92
C VAL A 25 7.39 10.15 -0.51
N THR A 26 8.24 9.81 0.45
CA THR A 26 8.14 10.25 1.84
C THR A 26 8.74 11.64 2.06
N ALA A 27 9.58 12.15 1.16
CA ALA A 27 10.19 13.48 1.27
C ALA A 27 9.14 14.61 1.35
N GLY A 28 8.06 14.51 0.58
CA GLY A 28 6.95 15.47 0.65
C GLY A 28 6.22 15.44 1.99
N VAL A 29 5.98 14.24 2.53
CA VAL A 29 5.41 14.05 3.87
C VAL A 29 6.34 14.65 4.92
N TYR A 30 7.64 14.36 4.84
CA TYR A 30 8.64 14.85 5.79
C TYR A 30 8.76 16.37 5.80
N LEU A 31 8.70 17.02 4.63
CA LEU A 31 8.66 18.48 4.54
C LEU A 31 7.45 19.04 5.30
N LEU A 32 6.27 18.47 5.10
CA LEU A 32 5.06 18.91 5.80
C LEU A 32 5.14 18.64 7.30
N ILE A 33 5.80 17.55 7.74
CA ILE A 33 6.04 17.28 9.16
C ILE A 33 6.86 18.43 9.78
N ARG A 34 7.90 18.90 9.08
CA ARG A 34 8.77 20.00 9.55
C ARG A 34 8.03 21.33 9.66
N PHE A 35 7.11 21.63 8.74
CA PHE A 35 6.33 22.87 8.74
C PHE A 35 4.96 22.73 9.44
N ASN A 36 4.68 21.60 10.09
CA ASN A 36 3.34 21.33 10.62
C ASN A 36 2.88 22.41 11.61
N ASN A 37 3.75 22.84 12.53
CA ASN A 37 3.41 23.86 13.52
C ASN A 37 2.93 25.20 12.91
N LEU A 38 3.36 25.52 11.69
CA LEU A 38 2.93 26.73 10.97
C LEU A 38 1.64 26.51 10.17
N LEU A 39 1.34 25.26 9.82
CA LEU A 39 0.20 24.88 8.99
C LEU A 39 -1.03 24.51 9.82
N LEU A 40 -0.85 24.22 11.11
CA LEU A 40 -1.95 23.93 12.03
C LEU A 40 -3.05 25.00 11.93
N ASP A 41 -4.31 24.56 12.00
CA ASP A 41 -5.54 25.35 11.88
C ASP A 41 -5.84 26.02 10.52
N MET A 42 -4.92 25.99 9.56
CA MET A 42 -5.18 26.50 8.22
C MET A 42 -6.28 25.68 7.51
N PHE A 43 -7.16 26.37 6.75
CA PHE A 43 -8.16 25.70 5.90
C PHE A 43 -7.52 24.70 4.93
N PHE A 44 -6.27 24.96 4.52
CA PHE A 44 -5.47 24.06 3.70
C PHE A 44 -5.36 22.65 4.28
N LEU A 45 -5.12 22.48 5.59
CA LEU A 45 -5.02 21.14 6.19
C LEU A 45 -6.35 20.39 6.15
N LYS A 46 -7.49 21.09 6.31
CA LYS A 46 -8.83 20.47 6.19
C LYS A 46 -9.08 19.95 4.77
N LEU A 47 -8.65 20.71 3.75
CA LEU A 47 -8.73 20.28 2.36
C LEU A 47 -7.77 19.12 2.07
N LEU A 48 -6.57 19.16 2.64
CA LEU A 48 -5.57 18.09 2.54
C LEU A 48 -6.06 16.80 3.19
N LEU A 49 -6.80 16.87 4.30
CA LEU A 49 -7.43 15.72 4.95
C LEU A 49 -8.41 15.00 4.01
N LEU A 50 -9.27 15.76 3.31
CA LEU A 50 -10.21 15.19 2.36
C LEU A 50 -9.48 14.57 1.16
N LEU A 51 -8.52 15.30 0.58
CA LEU A 51 -7.76 14.80 -0.57
C LEU A 51 -6.96 13.54 -0.23
N SER A 52 -6.34 13.49 0.94
CA SER A 52 -5.57 12.33 1.41
C SER A 52 -6.46 11.12 1.73
N GLY A 53 -7.66 11.34 2.28
CA GLY A 53 -8.66 10.28 2.43
C GLY A 53 -9.13 9.72 1.08
N LEU A 54 -9.35 10.58 0.09
CA LEU A 54 -9.72 10.16 -1.27
C LEU A 54 -8.59 9.40 -1.97
N THR A 55 -7.32 9.83 -1.83
CA THR A 55 -6.19 9.10 -2.42
C THR A 55 -6.00 7.74 -1.77
N MET A 56 -6.20 7.62 -0.45
CA MET A 56 -6.15 6.34 0.25
C MET A 56 -7.18 5.36 -0.30
N PHE A 57 -8.43 5.81 -0.43
CA PHE A 57 -9.53 5.01 -0.96
C PHE A 57 -9.30 4.61 -2.42
N MET A 58 -8.96 5.59 -3.27
CA MET A 58 -8.71 5.37 -4.68
C MET A 58 -7.59 4.37 -4.94
N ALA A 59 -6.45 4.53 -4.25
CA ALA A 59 -5.32 3.61 -4.36
C ALA A 59 -5.65 2.20 -3.85
N GLY A 60 -6.42 2.11 -2.76
CA GLY A 60 -6.88 0.83 -2.21
C GLY A 60 -7.78 0.07 -3.18
N ILE A 61 -8.66 0.75 -3.91
CA ILE A 61 -9.51 0.09 -4.90
C ILE A 61 -8.72 -0.32 -6.13
N SER A 62 -7.89 0.57 -6.70
CA SER A 62 -7.12 0.23 -7.90
C SER A 62 -6.14 -0.94 -7.62
N ALA A 63 -5.59 -1.01 -6.40
CA ALA A 63 -4.73 -2.12 -5.98
C ALA A 63 -5.45 -3.47 -5.97
N ASN A 64 -6.78 -3.53 -5.96
CA ASN A 64 -7.57 -4.76 -6.03
C ASN A 64 -7.89 -5.21 -7.46
N TYR A 65 -7.71 -4.35 -8.45
CA TYR A 65 -7.94 -4.68 -9.86
C TYR A 65 -6.63 -4.88 -10.64
N GLU A 66 -5.52 -4.34 -10.15
CA GLU A 66 -4.21 -4.54 -10.76
C GLU A 66 -3.69 -5.97 -10.59
N PHE A 67 -2.96 -6.47 -11.59
CA PHE A 67 -2.35 -7.80 -11.61
C PHE A 67 -0.81 -7.76 -11.65
N ASP A 68 -0.20 -6.62 -11.95
CA ASP A 68 1.25 -6.46 -11.90
C ASP A 68 1.70 -6.36 -10.43
N LEU A 69 2.60 -7.25 -10.03
CA LEU A 69 3.09 -7.36 -8.66
C LEU A 69 3.65 -6.05 -8.12
N LYS A 70 4.54 -5.39 -8.87
CA LYS A 70 5.12 -4.09 -8.47
C LYS A 70 4.06 -2.98 -8.37
N LYS A 71 3.06 -2.96 -9.27
CA LYS A 71 2.00 -1.94 -9.23
C LYS A 71 1.09 -2.10 -8.02
N ILE A 72 0.80 -3.32 -7.58
CA ILE A 72 0.04 -3.54 -6.33
C ILE A 72 0.83 -3.03 -5.12
N ILE A 73 2.14 -3.32 -5.04
CA ILE A 73 2.98 -2.84 -3.93
C ILE A 73 3.10 -1.30 -3.97
N ALA A 74 3.20 -0.72 -5.17
CA ALA A 74 3.20 0.72 -5.40
C ALA A 74 1.87 1.39 -4.97
N LEU A 75 0.73 0.86 -5.38
CA LEU A 75 -0.57 1.40 -4.99
C LEU A 75 -0.82 1.26 -3.49
N SER A 76 -0.31 0.20 -2.87
CA SER A 76 -0.33 0.09 -1.41
C SER A 76 0.65 1.04 -0.70
N THR A 77 1.72 1.54 -1.34
CA THR A 77 2.48 2.68 -0.80
C THR A 77 1.69 3.99 -0.92
N LEU A 78 1.00 4.20 -2.05
CA LEU A 78 0.15 5.37 -2.26
C LEU A 78 -0.98 5.44 -1.21
N SER A 79 -1.59 4.31 -0.86
CA SER A 79 -2.61 4.28 0.20
C SER A 79 -2.03 4.65 1.57
N GLN A 80 -0.86 4.12 1.93
CA GLN A 80 -0.22 4.42 3.23
C GLN A 80 0.28 5.87 3.30
N LEU A 81 0.72 6.46 2.18
CA LEU A 81 1.03 7.89 2.11
C LEU A 81 -0.22 8.75 2.30
N GLY A 82 -1.36 8.35 1.73
CA GLY A 82 -2.65 8.97 2.04
C GLY A 82 -2.95 8.94 3.55
N LEU A 83 -2.65 7.82 4.21
CA LEU A 83 -2.79 7.69 5.66
C LEU A 83 -1.85 8.62 6.41
N MET A 84 -0.56 8.66 6.08
CA MET A 84 0.42 9.59 6.69
C MET A 84 0.02 11.06 6.54
N MET A 85 -0.40 11.46 5.34
CA MET A 85 -0.79 12.83 5.03
C MET A 85 -2.03 13.26 5.81
N SER A 86 -2.96 12.34 6.02
CA SER A 86 -4.18 12.64 6.75
C SER A 86 -3.97 12.87 8.25
N ILE A 87 -3.10 12.08 8.89
CA ILE A 87 -2.79 12.24 10.32
C ILE A 87 -2.06 13.56 10.55
N LEU A 88 -1.16 13.91 9.62
CA LEU A 88 -0.49 15.19 9.62
C LEU A 88 -1.51 16.32 9.57
N SER A 89 -2.53 16.23 8.70
CA SER A 89 -3.61 17.23 8.67
C SER A 89 -4.49 17.31 9.91
N MET A 90 -4.51 16.26 10.73
CA MET A 90 -5.18 16.29 12.05
C MET A 90 -4.30 16.87 13.15
N GLY A 91 -3.04 17.20 12.84
CA GLY A 91 -2.13 17.84 13.78
C GLY A 91 -1.28 16.89 14.61
N PHE A 92 -1.15 15.62 14.21
CA PHE A 92 -0.30 14.63 14.89
C PHE A 92 0.98 14.31 14.07
N PRO A 93 2.00 15.20 14.06
CA PRO A 93 3.20 15.00 13.25
C PRO A 93 4.05 13.82 13.75
N ASP A 94 4.07 13.56 15.06
CA ASP A 94 4.86 12.49 15.67
C ASP A 94 4.37 11.10 15.22
N LEU A 95 3.05 10.93 15.10
CA LEU A 95 2.42 9.71 14.59
C LEU A 95 2.71 9.49 13.10
N ALA A 96 2.63 10.56 12.31
CA ALA A 96 2.97 10.51 10.89
C ALA A 96 4.44 10.12 10.69
N PHE A 97 5.36 10.69 11.48
CA PHE A 97 6.78 10.35 11.44
C PHE A 97 7.04 8.92 11.88
N PHE A 98 6.42 8.48 12.96
CA PHE A 98 6.53 7.11 13.45
C PHE A 98 6.07 6.09 12.39
N HIS A 99 4.93 6.33 11.76
CA HIS A 99 4.44 5.45 10.69
C HIS A 99 5.31 5.50 9.43
N LEU A 100 5.87 6.66 9.08
CA LEU A 100 6.81 6.79 7.96
C LEU A 100 8.03 5.87 8.13
N LEU A 101 8.61 5.82 9.34
CA LEU A 101 9.75 4.97 9.64
C LEU A 101 9.40 3.47 9.60
N THR A 102 8.31 3.06 10.25
CA THR A 102 7.89 1.65 10.25
C THR A 102 7.51 1.19 8.83
N HIS A 103 6.82 2.04 8.07
CA HIS A 103 6.46 1.80 6.67
C HIS A 103 7.66 1.58 5.77
N ALA A 104 8.70 2.41 5.89
CA ALA A 104 9.92 2.26 5.10
C ALA A 104 10.52 0.86 5.27
N MET A 105 10.54 0.31 6.48
CA MET A 105 11.12 -1.00 6.77
C MET A 105 10.36 -2.15 6.11
N PHE A 106 9.05 -2.27 6.35
CA PHE A 106 8.30 -3.40 5.79
C PHE A 106 8.04 -3.26 4.28
N LYS A 107 7.99 -2.03 3.74
CA LYS A 107 7.86 -1.82 2.28
C LYS A 107 9.14 -2.14 1.52
N ALA A 108 10.30 -1.77 2.04
CA ALA A 108 11.57 -2.17 1.43
C ALA A 108 11.69 -3.69 1.37
N LEU A 109 11.27 -4.40 2.43
CA LEU A 109 11.21 -5.85 2.46
C LEU A 109 10.26 -6.41 1.38
N LEU A 110 9.04 -5.87 1.24
CA LEU A 110 8.09 -6.29 0.21
C LEU A 110 8.64 -6.14 -1.21
N PHE A 111 9.27 -5.00 -1.53
CA PHE A 111 9.86 -4.78 -2.87
C PHE A 111 11.09 -5.65 -3.13
N MET A 112 11.87 -5.98 -2.09
CA MET A 112 13.01 -6.88 -2.22
C MET A 112 12.54 -8.32 -2.48
N CYS A 113 11.57 -8.83 -1.71
CA CYS A 113 10.95 -10.14 -1.94
C CYS A 113 10.31 -10.21 -3.34
N ALA A 114 9.59 -9.16 -3.74
CA ALA A 114 9.04 -9.02 -5.09
C ALA A 114 10.11 -9.11 -6.18
N GLY A 115 11.26 -8.48 -5.97
CA GLY A 115 12.40 -8.54 -6.89
C GLY A 115 12.91 -9.96 -7.09
N VAL A 116 13.05 -10.73 -6.00
CA VAL A 116 13.45 -12.14 -6.07
C VAL A 116 12.43 -12.94 -6.87
N ILE A 117 11.14 -12.80 -6.54
CA ILE A 117 10.07 -13.53 -7.21
C ILE A 117 10.06 -13.21 -8.71
N ILE A 118 10.18 -11.95 -9.10
CA ILE A 118 10.20 -11.53 -10.51
C ILE A 118 11.41 -12.11 -11.24
N HIS A 119 12.60 -12.06 -10.63
CA HIS A 119 13.82 -12.62 -11.23
C HIS A 119 13.69 -14.13 -11.45
N MET A 120 13.15 -14.86 -10.47
CA MET A 120 12.93 -16.31 -10.55
C MET A 120 11.85 -16.69 -11.57
N MET A 121 10.98 -15.74 -11.92
CA MET A 121 9.91 -15.87 -12.92
C MET A 121 10.31 -15.28 -14.28
N SER A 122 11.61 -15.20 -14.59
CA SER A 122 12.15 -14.65 -15.85
C SER A 122 11.55 -13.27 -16.21
N ASP A 123 11.53 -12.35 -15.24
CA ASP A 123 10.98 -11.00 -15.35
C ASP A 123 9.47 -10.89 -15.57
N ASN A 124 8.72 -11.99 -15.45
CA ASN A 124 7.25 -11.94 -15.45
C ASN A 124 6.73 -11.33 -14.14
N GLN A 125 5.95 -10.26 -14.27
CA GLN A 125 5.39 -9.51 -13.12
C GLN A 125 3.92 -9.81 -12.87
N ASP A 126 3.24 -10.51 -13.79
CA ASP A 126 1.82 -10.80 -13.71
C ASP A 126 1.56 -11.93 -12.71
N ILE A 127 0.83 -11.60 -11.65
CA ILE A 127 0.52 -12.51 -10.54
C ILE A 127 -0.38 -13.67 -10.99
N ARG A 128 -1.10 -13.55 -12.12
CA ARG A 128 -1.97 -14.63 -12.62
C ARG A 128 -1.20 -15.85 -13.12
N LEU A 129 0.01 -15.62 -13.61
CA LEU A 129 0.92 -16.67 -14.07
C LEU A 129 1.73 -17.27 -12.92
N MET A 130 1.77 -16.59 -11.78
CA MET A 130 2.43 -17.08 -10.57
C MET A 130 1.51 -18.05 -9.79
N GLY A 131 2.11 -18.80 -8.88
CA GLY A 131 1.42 -19.74 -7.98
C GLY A 131 2.46 -20.55 -7.21
N GLY A 132 2.07 -21.20 -6.12
CA GLY A 132 2.86 -22.21 -5.40
C GLY A 132 4.31 -21.83 -5.02
N ILE A 133 4.66 -20.54 -4.91
CA ILE A 133 6.03 -20.09 -4.67
C ILE A 133 6.54 -20.56 -3.30
N SER A 134 5.63 -20.72 -2.34
CA SER A 134 5.92 -21.16 -0.97
C SER A 134 6.65 -22.51 -0.90
N LEU A 135 6.45 -23.40 -1.88
CA LEU A 135 7.09 -24.71 -1.95
C LEU A 135 8.53 -24.63 -2.46
N TYR A 136 8.82 -23.71 -3.37
CA TYR A 136 10.12 -23.61 -4.04
C TYR A 136 11.07 -22.64 -3.34
N ILE A 137 10.54 -21.51 -2.87
CA ILE A 137 11.31 -20.42 -2.29
C ILE A 137 10.77 -20.09 -0.89
N PRO A 138 10.89 -21.03 0.07
CA PRO A 138 10.20 -20.94 1.35
C PRO A 138 10.66 -19.72 2.16
N LEU A 139 11.92 -19.31 2.04
CA LEU A 139 12.47 -18.25 2.86
C LEU A 139 12.03 -16.86 2.40
N THR A 140 12.08 -16.57 1.10
CA THR A 140 11.45 -15.33 0.59
C THR A 140 9.95 -15.32 0.83
N SER A 141 9.27 -16.48 0.76
CA SER A 141 7.84 -16.57 1.04
C SER A 141 7.49 -16.18 2.48
N LEU A 142 8.31 -16.61 3.46
CA LEU A 142 8.20 -16.20 4.86
C LEU A 142 8.35 -14.68 4.98
N CYS A 143 9.38 -14.11 4.35
CA CYS A 143 9.66 -12.67 4.41
C CYS A 143 8.53 -11.84 3.77
N MET A 144 8.00 -12.30 2.63
CA MET A 144 6.86 -11.69 1.95
C MET A 144 5.59 -11.75 2.81
N ASN A 145 5.33 -12.88 3.48
CA ASN A 145 4.16 -13.04 4.33
C ASN A 145 4.25 -12.13 5.56
N ILE A 146 5.36 -12.13 6.29
CA ILE A 146 5.53 -11.28 7.48
C ILE A 146 5.38 -9.80 7.12
N SER A 147 5.93 -9.36 6.00
CA SER A 147 5.81 -7.97 5.56
C SER A 147 4.40 -7.59 5.08
N ASN A 148 3.68 -8.51 4.43
CA ASN A 148 2.25 -8.34 4.12
C ASN A 148 1.40 -8.24 5.40
N LEU A 149 1.66 -9.09 6.39
CA LEU A 149 0.97 -9.06 7.69
C LEU A 149 1.29 -7.77 8.47
N ALA A 150 2.52 -7.24 8.35
CA ALA A 150 2.89 -5.96 8.92
C ALA A 150 2.13 -4.80 8.25
N LEU A 151 1.96 -4.82 6.92
CA LEU A 151 1.16 -3.83 6.20
C LEU A 151 -0.33 -3.83 6.59
N CYS A 152 -0.86 -5.02 6.87
CA CYS A 152 -2.21 -5.23 7.39
C CYS A 152 -2.40 -4.60 8.77
N GLY A 153 -1.36 -4.61 9.61
CA GLY A 153 -1.41 -4.12 10.99
C GLY A 153 -1.81 -5.21 11.99
N ILE A 154 -1.40 -6.46 11.75
CA ILE A 154 -1.64 -7.57 12.69
C ILE A 154 -0.88 -7.33 13.99
N PRO A 155 -1.47 -7.68 15.15
CA PRO A 155 -0.90 -7.43 16.47
C PRO A 155 0.57 -7.88 16.57
N PHE A 156 1.36 -7.06 17.27
CA PHE A 156 2.80 -7.23 17.54
C PHE A 156 3.77 -7.00 16.37
N LEU A 157 3.30 -6.81 15.13
CA LEU A 157 4.17 -6.39 14.02
C LEU A 157 4.34 -4.87 13.99
N ALA A 158 5.37 -4.36 13.31
CA ALA A 158 5.67 -2.92 13.34
C ALA A 158 4.53 -2.02 12.83
N GLY A 159 3.71 -2.53 11.90
CA GLY A 159 2.55 -1.81 11.39
C GLY A 159 1.44 -1.65 12.42
N PHE A 160 1.25 -2.59 13.36
CA PHE A 160 0.23 -2.49 14.41
C PHE A 160 0.47 -1.28 15.32
N TYR A 161 1.70 -1.15 15.84
CA TYR A 161 2.04 -0.06 16.76
C TYR A 161 1.75 1.33 16.19
N SER A 162 1.93 1.50 14.87
CA SER A 162 1.70 2.79 14.22
C SER A 162 0.28 2.93 13.67
N LYS A 163 -0.15 2.02 12.78
CA LYS A 163 -1.40 2.11 12.03
C LYS A 163 -2.63 1.99 12.94
N ASP A 164 -2.61 1.09 13.93
CA ASP A 164 -3.77 0.92 14.83
C ASP A 164 -3.91 2.15 15.74
N LEU A 165 -2.80 2.59 16.33
CA LEU A 165 -2.77 3.81 17.16
C LEU A 165 -3.22 5.05 16.38
N ILE A 166 -2.83 5.15 15.12
CA ILE A 166 -3.33 6.19 14.21
C ILE A 166 -4.85 6.14 14.11
N LEU A 167 -5.43 4.98 13.77
CA LEU A 167 -6.87 4.83 13.55
C LEU A 167 -7.67 5.13 14.82
N GLU A 168 -7.14 4.78 15.98
CA GLU A 168 -7.73 5.12 17.27
C GLU A 168 -7.72 6.62 17.56
N MET A 169 -6.63 7.31 17.24
CA MET A 169 -6.58 8.77 17.36
C MET A 169 -7.56 9.45 16.39
N LEU A 170 -7.81 8.86 15.21
CA LEU A 170 -8.88 9.33 14.31
C LEU A 170 -10.26 9.22 14.98
N MET A 171 -10.55 8.12 15.68
CA MET A 171 -11.83 7.91 16.39
C MET A 171 -12.05 8.92 17.51
N LEU A 172 -10.99 9.33 18.20
CA LEU A 172 -11.07 10.33 19.26
C LEU A 172 -11.29 11.74 18.71
N SER A 173 -10.78 12.02 17.52
CA SER A 173 -10.89 13.33 16.90
C SER A 173 -12.29 13.58 16.32
N ASN A 174 -12.71 14.85 16.33
CA ASN A 174 -14.00 15.26 15.77
C ASN A 174 -13.96 15.27 14.23
N LEU A 175 -14.18 14.10 13.62
CA LEU A 175 -14.18 13.94 12.16
C LEU A 175 -15.58 13.91 11.57
N ASN A 176 -15.65 14.33 10.30
CA ASN A 176 -16.86 14.19 9.51
C ASN A 176 -17.11 12.71 9.18
N MET A 177 -18.38 12.31 9.08
CA MET A 177 -18.80 10.93 8.78
C MET A 177 -18.23 10.42 7.45
N MET A 178 -18.10 11.30 6.45
CA MET A 178 -17.48 10.93 5.16
C MET A 178 -16.01 10.52 5.33
N ILE A 179 -15.26 11.28 6.12
CA ILE A 179 -13.85 11.02 6.38
C ILE A 179 -13.72 9.69 7.12
N PHE A 180 -14.52 9.50 8.17
CA PHE A 180 -14.61 8.23 8.90
C PHE A 180 -14.81 7.03 7.94
N PHE A 181 -15.79 7.12 7.03
CA PHE A 181 -16.04 6.05 6.07
C PHE A 181 -14.83 5.78 5.15
N LEU A 182 -14.20 6.83 4.62
CA LEU A 182 -13.03 6.68 3.76
C LEU A 182 -11.87 5.95 4.46
N PHE A 183 -11.59 6.26 5.73
CA PHE A 183 -10.52 5.59 6.50
C PHE A 183 -10.81 4.12 6.74
N TYR A 184 -11.98 3.81 7.30
CA TYR A 184 -12.26 2.42 7.67
C TYR A 184 -12.41 1.57 6.41
N PHE A 185 -13.17 2.02 5.43
CA PHE A 185 -13.31 1.24 4.20
C PHE A 185 -11.97 0.99 3.51
N SER A 186 -11.10 2.01 3.43
CA SER A 186 -9.77 1.84 2.84
C SER A 186 -8.86 0.92 3.66
N THR A 187 -8.93 0.91 5.00
CA THR A 187 -8.20 -0.08 5.82
C THR A 187 -8.68 -1.51 5.53
N GLY A 188 -9.99 -1.71 5.33
CA GLY A 188 -10.55 -2.99 4.87
C GLY A 188 -10.03 -3.38 3.49
N LEU A 189 -9.93 -2.43 2.56
CA LEU A 189 -9.32 -2.65 1.24
C LEU A 189 -7.84 -3.06 1.34
N THR A 190 -7.10 -2.57 2.35
CA THR A 190 -5.71 -3.01 2.56
C THR A 190 -5.58 -4.49 2.90
N MET A 191 -6.50 -5.01 3.72
CA MET A 191 -6.59 -6.46 3.95
C MET A 191 -7.02 -7.20 2.69
N PHE A 192 -7.93 -6.60 1.93
CA PHE A 192 -8.48 -7.22 0.74
C PHE A 192 -7.39 -7.51 -0.31
N TYR A 193 -6.60 -6.50 -0.72
CA TYR A 193 -5.56 -6.73 -1.75
C TYR A 193 -4.38 -7.55 -1.24
N THR A 194 -4.05 -7.49 0.05
CA THR A 194 -2.94 -8.28 0.61
C THR A 194 -3.28 -9.76 0.63
N ILE A 195 -4.49 -10.12 1.00
CA ILE A 195 -4.92 -11.52 1.01
C ILE A 195 -5.09 -12.04 -0.41
N ARG A 196 -5.60 -11.20 -1.33
CA ARG A 196 -5.58 -11.51 -2.76
C ARG A 196 -4.16 -11.83 -3.25
N LEU A 197 -3.18 -10.98 -2.92
CA LEU A 197 -1.77 -11.18 -3.29
C LEU A 197 -1.22 -12.49 -2.70
N LEU A 198 -1.48 -12.77 -1.42
CA LEU A 198 -1.06 -14.00 -0.76
C LEU A 198 -1.65 -15.25 -1.43
N MET A 199 -2.94 -15.23 -1.75
CA MET A 199 -3.62 -16.36 -2.37
C MET A 199 -3.04 -16.67 -3.76
N TYR A 200 -2.86 -15.66 -4.62
CA TYR A 200 -2.31 -15.89 -5.95
C TYR A 200 -0.83 -16.31 -5.93
N LEU A 201 0.01 -15.73 -5.07
CA LEU A 201 1.45 -16.04 -5.06
C LEU A 201 1.77 -17.35 -4.35
N MET A 202 1.15 -17.60 -3.19
CA MET A 202 1.61 -18.62 -2.25
C MET A 202 0.73 -19.86 -2.18
N VAL A 203 -0.59 -19.69 -2.33
CA VAL A 203 -1.57 -20.76 -2.04
C VAL A 203 -2.07 -21.44 -3.32
N ASN A 204 -2.34 -20.67 -4.37
CA ASN A 204 -2.84 -21.21 -5.62
C ASN A 204 -1.83 -22.15 -6.28
N ASP A 205 -2.35 -23.10 -7.05
CA ASP A 205 -1.54 -24.04 -7.80
C ASP A 205 -0.62 -23.33 -8.80
N TYR A 206 0.48 -24.02 -9.13
CA TYR A 206 1.50 -23.49 -10.01
C TYR A 206 0.98 -23.37 -11.46
N ASN A 207 0.81 -22.14 -11.95
CA ASN A 207 0.28 -21.86 -13.29
C ASN A 207 1.37 -21.65 -14.36
N LEU A 208 2.62 -22.02 -14.10
CA LEU A 208 3.70 -21.71 -15.04
C LEU A 208 3.74 -22.59 -16.27
N LEU A 209 4.16 -21.95 -17.36
CA LEU A 209 4.60 -22.59 -18.59
C LEU A 209 5.96 -23.28 -18.37
N SER A 210 5.90 -24.46 -17.76
CA SER A 210 6.77 -25.64 -17.84
C SER A 210 8.30 -25.56 -17.63
N ILE A 211 9.00 -24.42 -17.64
CA ILE A 211 10.46 -24.43 -17.38
C ILE A 211 10.88 -23.15 -16.64
N TYR A 212 10.89 -23.21 -15.31
CA TYR A 212 11.56 -22.20 -14.47
C TYR A 212 12.53 -22.89 -13.53
N ASN A 213 13.78 -22.44 -13.52
CA ASN A 213 14.79 -22.83 -12.54
C ASN A 213 14.56 -22.04 -11.25
N LEU A 214 13.72 -22.56 -10.36
CA LEU A 214 13.31 -21.87 -9.13
C LEU A 214 14.24 -22.10 -7.94
N TYR A 215 15.46 -22.60 -8.18
CA TYR A 215 16.25 -23.21 -7.10
C TYR A 215 17.33 -22.33 -6.48
N ASP A 216 17.70 -21.19 -7.08
CA ASP A 216 18.82 -20.40 -6.58
C ASP A 216 18.36 -19.11 -5.87
N GLU A 217 18.35 -19.15 -4.54
CA GLU A 217 18.34 -17.93 -3.72
C GLU A 217 19.79 -17.47 -3.44
N ASP A 218 20.19 -16.33 -4.00
CA ASP A 218 21.49 -15.73 -3.70
C ASP A 218 21.61 -15.37 -2.21
N TYR A 219 22.67 -15.87 -1.56
CA TYR A 219 22.92 -15.64 -0.13
C TYR A 219 23.01 -14.15 0.24
N ILE A 220 23.57 -13.31 -0.65
CA ILE A 220 23.69 -11.87 -0.42
C ILE A 220 22.31 -11.23 -0.28
N MET A 221 21.38 -11.60 -1.17
CA MET A 221 20.02 -11.09 -1.19
C MET A 221 19.24 -11.59 0.04
N LEU A 222 19.36 -12.88 0.36
CA LEU A 222 18.76 -13.44 1.57
C LEU A 222 19.23 -12.73 2.84
N LYS A 223 20.54 -12.48 2.98
CA LYS A 223 21.09 -11.77 4.13
C LYS A 223 20.47 -10.38 4.27
N SER A 224 20.30 -9.64 3.17
CA SER A 224 19.64 -8.33 3.20
C SER A 224 18.15 -8.42 3.58
N MET A 225 17.42 -9.41 3.06
CA MET A 225 16.02 -9.64 3.40
C MET A 225 15.84 -9.99 4.87
N PHE A 226 16.70 -10.85 5.43
CA PHE A 226 16.65 -11.23 6.84
C PHE A 226 16.88 -10.06 7.79
N ILE A 227 17.80 -9.15 7.47
CA ILE A 227 18.03 -7.94 8.29
C ILE A 227 16.76 -7.09 8.28
N LEU A 228 16.16 -6.86 7.10
CA LEU A 228 14.91 -6.12 6.97
C LEU A 228 13.73 -6.83 7.65
N LEU A 229 13.71 -8.17 7.65
CA LEU A 229 12.71 -8.97 8.37
C LEU A 229 12.75 -8.70 9.87
N MET A 230 13.93 -8.81 10.48
CA MET A 230 14.10 -8.51 11.91
C MET A 230 13.68 -7.08 12.22
N MET A 231 14.01 -6.14 11.33
CA MET A 231 13.56 -4.75 11.48
C MET A 231 12.04 -4.62 11.39
N SER A 232 11.37 -5.30 10.46
CA SER A 232 9.91 -5.22 10.29
C SER A 232 9.11 -5.74 11.50
N VAL A 233 9.72 -6.55 12.35
CA VAL A 233 9.11 -7.05 13.60
C VAL A 233 9.47 -6.14 14.77
N ILE A 234 10.77 -5.88 14.97
CA ILE A 234 11.27 -5.26 16.20
C ILE A 234 11.08 -3.73 16.19
N THR A 235 11.28 -3.08 15.05
CA THR A 235 11.39 -1.61 14.99
C THR A 235 10.17 -0.88 15.49
N GLY A 236 8.94 -1.39 15.27
CA GLY A 236 7.73 -0.70 15.73
C GLY A 236 7.70 -0.57 17.26
N SER A 237 7.98 -1.66 17.97
CA SER A 237 8.05 -1.65 19.43
C SER A 237 9.18 -0.75 19.95
N MET A 238 10.39 -0.90 19.40
CA MET A 238 11.55 -0.10 19.82
C MET A 238 11.33 1.39 19.57
N LEU A 239 10.88 1.77 18.37
CA LEU A 239 10.61 3.16 18.01
C LEU A 239 9.48 3.76 18.84
N SER A 240 8.46 2.97 19.22
CA SER A 240 7.39 3.47 20.08
C SER A 240 7.92 3.95 21.44
N TRP A 241 8.90 3.24 22.01
CA TRP A 241 9.53 3.63 23.27
C TRP A 241 10.50 4.80 23.14
N PHE A 242 11.13 4.98 21.97
CA PHE A 242 12.06 6.08 21.75
C PHE A 242 11.36 7.40 21.38
N ILE A 243 10.30 7.34 20.57
CA ILE A 243 9.63 8.54 20.04
C ILE A 243 8.64 9.10 21.06
N PHE A 244 7.85 8.25 21.71
CA PHE A 244 6.82 8.70 22.65
C PHE A 244 7.36 8.74 24.06
N SER A 245 7.55 9.95 24.59
CA SER A 245 7.88 10.15 26.02
C SER A 245 6.72 9.78 26.94
N TYR A 246 5.49 9.93 26.45
CA TYR A 246 4.26 9.59 27.16
C TYR A 246 3.32 8.81 26.22
N PRO A 247 2.65 7.75 26.68
CA PRO A 247 1.65 7.07 25.87
C PRO A 247 0.45 7.99 25.63
N TYR A 248 -0.12 7.95 24.42
CA TYR A 248 -1.38 8.66 24.14
C TYR A 248 -2.52 8.07 24.98
N MET A 249 -3.30 8.94 25.61
CA MET A 249 -4.48 8.52 26.36
C MET A 249 -5.63 8.22 25.39
N ILE A 250 -5.97 6.94 25.25
CA ILE A 250 -7.05 6.50 24.35
C ILE A 250 -8.27 6.07 25.17
N TYR A 251 -9.34 6.88 25.09
CA TYR A 251 -10.61 6.61 25.75
C TYR A 251 -11.72 6.39 24.72
N LEU A 252 -11.98 5.12 24.38
CA LEU A 252 -12.99 4.73 23.38
C LEU A 252 -13.92 3.64 23.95
N PRO A 253 -15.21 3.64 23.59
CA PRO A 253 -16.08 2.51 23.87
C PRO A 253 -15.61 1.26 23.11
N LEU A 254 -15.87 0.07 23.69
CA LEU A 254 -15.38 -1.22 23.17
C LEU A 254 -15.68 -1.42 21.68
N ASN A 255 -16.88 -1.03 21.23
CA ASN A 255 -17.28 -1.19 19.83
C ASN A 255 -16.40 -0.39 18.86
N LEU A 256 -15.99 0.82 19.25
CA LEU A 256 -15.11 1.65 18.40
C LEU A 256 -13.67 1.14 18.43
N LYS A 257 -13.19 0.65 19.58
CA LYS A 257 -11.86 0.05 19.69
C LYS A 257 -11.73 -1.22 18.83
N LEU A 258 -12.78 -2.06 18.78
CA LEU A 258 -12.80 -3.27 17.95
C LEU A 258 -13.09 -3.00 16.45
N MET A 259 -13.40 -1.77 16.06
CA MET A 259 -13.79 -1.44 14.68
C MET A 259 -12.72 -1.80 13.65
N VAL A 260 -11.44 -1.57 13.96
CA VAL A 260 -10.32 -1.91 13.06
C VAL A 260 -10.25 -3.42 12.83
N LEU A 261 -10.47 -4.23 13.87
CA LEU A 261 -10.51 -5.69 13.77
C LEU A 261 -11.72 -6.16 12.95
N TYR A 262 -12.90 -5.58 13.13
CA TYR A 262 -14.09 -5.95 12.34
C TYR A 262 -13.88 -5.68 10.85
N VAL A 263 -13.37 -4.49 10.52
CA VAL A 263 -13.15 -4.08 9.14
C VAL A 263 -12.05 -4.90 8.48
N SER A 264 -10.96 -5.19 9.20
CA SER A 264 -9.90 -6.04 8.68
C SER A 264 -10.36 -7.48 8.44
N PHE A 265 -11.19 -8.03 9.33
CA PHE A 265 -11.79 -9.36 9.16
C PHE A 265 -12.73 -9.42 7.96
N MET A 266 -13.57 -8.39 7.74
CA MET A 266 -14.43 -8.31 6.55
C MET A 266 -13.61 -8.23 5.26
N GLY A 267 -12.50 -7.46 5.26
CA GLY A 267 -11.57 -7.41 4.14
C GLY A 267 -10.92 -8.77 3.86
N LEU A 268 -10.59 -9.53 4.91
CA LEU A 268 -10.04 -10.88 4.79
C LEU A 268 -11.00 -11.86 4.15
N LEU A 269 -12.26 -11.86 4.59
CA LEU A 269 -13.30 -12.70 4.01
C LEU A 269 -13.52 -12.37 2.53
N MET A 270 -13.59 -11.09 2.17
CA MET A 270 -13.76 -10.67 0.77
C MET A 270 -12.54 -11.06 -0.09
N GLY A 271 -11.32 -10.95 0.46
CA GLY A 271 -10.06 -11.38 -0.17
C GLY A 271 -10.10 -12.82 -0.61
N TYR A 272 -10.41 -13.67 0.36
CA TYR A 272 -10.47 -15.11 0.16
C TYR A 272 -11.60 -15.52 -0.81
N LEU A 273 -12.78 -14.91 -0.70
CA LEU A 273 -13.90 -15.23 -1.59
C LEU A 273 -13.59 -14.85 -3.04
N ILE A 274 -12.96 -13.71 -3.28
CA ILE A 274 -12.66 -13.24 -4.63
C ILE A 274 -11.51 -14.03 -5.26
N SER A 275 -10.49 -14.40 -4.49
CA SER A 275 -9.39 -15.23 -5.01
C SER A 275 -9.84 -16.62 -5.45
N ASN A 276 -10.89 -17.16 -4.82
CA ASN A 276 -11.41 -18.50 -5.12
C ASN A 276 -12.42 -18.53 -6.28
N MET A 277 -12.70 -17.40 -6.90
CA MET A 277 -13.62 -17.32 -8.05
C MET A 277 -13.01 -18.04 -9.26
N LYS A 278 -13.59 -19.18 -9.62
CA LYS A 278 -13.23 -19.92 -10.85
C LYS A 278 -13.88 -19.28 -12.08
N ILE A 279 -13.40 -19.64 -13.27
CA ILE A 279 -13.94 -19.20 -14.58
C ILE A 279 -15.44 -19.49 -14.72
N TYR A 280 -15.94 -20.55 -14.06
CA TYR A 280 -17.36 -20.92 -14.03
C TYR A 280 -18.23 -20.07 -13.11
N SER A 281 -17.65 -19.18 -12.30
CA SER A 281 -18.41 -18.25 -11.47
C SER A 281 -19.13 -17.21 -12.33
N LEU A 282 -20.31 -16.77 -11.87
CA LEU A 282 -21.14 -15.82 -12.61
C LEU A 282 -20.32 -14.63 -13.10
N ASN A 283 -20.32 -14.43 -14.43
CA ASN A 283 -19.64 -13.36 -15.18
C ASN A 283 -20.24 -11.96 -14.90
N LYS A 284 -20.43 -11.61 -13.63
CA LYS A 284 -20.90 -10.29 -13.17
C LYS A 284 -19.93 -9.18 -13.55
N PHE A 285 -18.67 -9.53 -13.83
CA PHE A 285 -17.66 -8.60 -14.33
C PHE A 285 -18.06 -8.00 -15.68
N TYR A 286 -18.63 -8.78 -16.61
CA TYR A 286 -19.12 -8.23 -17.89
C TYR A 286 -20.24 -7.21 -17.70
N LYS A 287 -21.10 -7.38 -16.68
CA LYS A 287 -22.17 -6.41 -16.37
C LYS A 287 -21.65 -5.11 -15.76
N THR A 288 -20.45 -5.13 -15.17
CA THR A 288 -19.84 -4.00 -14.46
C THR A 288 -18.51 -3.58 -15.09
N TYR A 289 -18.31 -3.91 -16.37
CA TYR A 289 -17.02 -3.75 -17.04
C TYR A 289 -16.56 -2.29 -17.05
N GLU A 290 -17.45 -1.35 -17.39
CA GLU A 290 -17.14 0.09 -17.38
C GLU A 290 -16.71 0.59 -16.00
N LEU A 291 -17.42 0.17 -14.95
CA LEU A 291 -17.07 0.53 -13.57
C LEU A 291 -15.72 -0.08 -13.17
N SER A 292 -15.48 -1.35 -13.54
CA SER A 292 -14.21 -2.01 -13.23
C SER A 292 -13.02 -1.36 -13.96
N LEU A 293 -13.21 -0.93 -15.21
CA LEU A 293 -12.20 -0.19 -15.97
C LEU A 293 -11.90 1.17 -15.31
N PHE A 294 -12.94 1.90 -14.89
CA PHE A 294 -12.78 3.16 -14.19
C PHE A 294 -11.98 3.01 -12.88
N LEU A 295 -12.29 1.96 -12.11
CA LEU A 295 -11.62 1.67 -10.85
C LEU A 295 -10.19 1.15 -11.04
N CYS A 296 -9.94 0.36 -12.08
CA CYS A 296 -8.60 -0.12 -12.43
C CYS A 296 -7.69 1.02 -12.88
N MET A 297 -8.17 1.87 -13.80
CA MET A 297 -7.38 2.96 -14.40
C MET A 297 -7.26 4.20 -13.51
N MET A 298 -7.31 4.06 -12.18
CA MET A 298 -7.12 5.17 -11.25
C MET A 298 -8.07 6.35 -11.54
N TRP A 299 -9.37 6.08 -11.73
CA TRP A 299 -10.39 7.07 -12.11
C TRP A 299 -10.05 7.83 -13.40
N PHE A 300 -9.39 7.15 -14.34
CA PHE A 300 -8.83 7.71 -15.58
C PHE A 300 -7.87 8.90 -15.39
N MET A 301 -7.35 9.11 -14.18
CA MET A 301 -6.40 10.19 -13.88
C MET A 301 -5.14 10.16 -14.76
N PRO A 302 -4.51 9.00 -15.06
CA PRO A 302 -3.38 8.95 -15.98
C PRO A 302 -3.74 9.54 -17.35
N ASN A 303 -4.85 9.08 -17.94
CA ASN A 303 -5.30 9.51 -19.28
C ASN A 303 -5.69 10.99 -19.31
N LEU A 304 -6.36 11.49 -18.27
CA LEU A 304 -6.71 12.90 -18.15
C LEU A 304 -5.45 13.79 -18.07
N SER A 305 -4.44 13.36 -17.31
CA SER A 305 -3.20 14.12 -17.16
C SER A 305 -2.32 14.11 -18.42
N THR A 306 -2.22 12.98 -19.13
CA THR A 306 -1.35 12.86 -20.30
C THR A 306 -1.98 13.39 -21.56
N TYR A 307 -3.23 13.00 -21.87
CA TYR A 307 -3.90 13.41 -23.09
C TYR A 307 -4.58 14.77 -22.94
N GLY A 308 -5.21 15.06 -21.79
CA GLY A 308 -5.94 16.30 -21.60
C GLY A 308 -5.05 17.54 -21.56
N LEU A 309 -3.97 17.51 -20.77
CA LEU A 309 -3.10 18.67 -20.58
C LEU A 309 -2.08 18.84 -21.71
N ASN A 310 -1.38 17.78 -22.11
CA ASN A 310 -0.27 17.91 -23.08
C ASN A 310 -0.77 18.27 -24.48
N TYR A 311 -1.96 17.81 -24.88
CA TYR A 311 -2.48 18.04 -26.23
C TYR A 311 -2.67 19.54 -26.52
N GLY A 312 -3.20 20.30 -25.57
CA GLY A 312 -3.36 21.75 -25.71
C GLY A 312 -2.02 22.50 -25.85
N PHE A 313 -1.03 22.17 -25.02
CA PHE A 313 0.30 22.76 -25.11
C PHE A 313 1.04 22.39 -26.40
N LEU A 314 0.89 21.15 -26.88
CA LEU A 314 1.49 20.70 -28.14
C LEU A 314 0.88 21.42 -29.34
N ILE A 315 -0.45 21.61 -29.36
CA ILE A 315 -1.13 22.39 -30.40
C ILE A 315 -0.66 23.85 -30.37
N TYR A 316 -0.60 24.47 -29.20
CA TYR A 316 -0.13 25.84 -29.06
C TYR A 316 1.31 26.00 -29.56
N GLY A 317 2.19 25.04 -29.22
CA GLY A 317 3.55 24.99 -29.75
C GLY A 317 3.61 24.88 -31.28
N GLN A 318 2.74 24.07 -31.89
CA GLN A 318 2.65 23.99 -33.35
C GLN A 318 2.18 25.30 -34.00
N TYR A 319 1.27 26.04 -33.35
CA TYR A 319 0.85 27.36 -33.85
C TYR A 319 1.93 28.42 -33.70
N LEU A 320 2.77 28.35 -32.66
CA LEU A 320 3.90 29.27 -32.48
C LEU A 320 5.06 28.99 -33.46
N LEU A 321 5.19 27.74 -33.93
CA LEU A 321 6.20 27.34 -34.90
C LEU A 321 5.84 27.68 -36.35
N LYS A 322 4.56 27.97 -36.64
CA LYS A 322 4.05 28.37 -37.96
C LYS A 322 4.02 29.88 -38.10
#